data_AF-A0A9P8ZKG4-F1
#
_entry.id   AF-A0A9P8ZKG4-F1
#
_cell.length_a   1.000
_cell.length_b   1.000
_cell.length_c   1.000
_cell.angle_alpha   90.00
_cell.angle_beta   90.00
_cell.angle_gamma   90.00
#
_symmetry.space_group_name_H-M   'P 1'
#
loop_
_entity.id
_entity.type
_entity.pdbx_description
1 polymer ?
#
loop_
_entity_poly.entity_id
_entity_poly.type
_entity_poly.pdbx_seq_one_letter_code
_entity_poly.pdbx_strand_id
1 'polypeptide(L)'
;MGNACSRLSIPEFPAMNATTSSVLAALNTSLVQAFGEAVSLDRELIAELYCATTRDGAQCYGICPNADLAGLGVRLAFYFQAALNTCLVALSPEDSPGAAWGATLLTAAIIVPAMVQKKQLQLSLYHATLVLNFATLSSLASLAVAPLCPIWREKGMVVPLQQRLQEQLEGRGSHQLENAAQEPEFKDEFIAPMDEPNTLRSEKEITYQRIVLSVALLAQVALQWSYAILLFTSPYFAERSCSSSTVVVLFGIPLTAEAINRKYFFVWLLWLLFNMAATFIGGVVLVLSGSDSDRPQRQPTSRFSKFFQGGRGRKVIMYTELILAVGFLTVAEEQNLSNCFVSSSENSDWSFGQVAALLLVLVPIWQLAVVANNRWFGGTQPRHVLSQHGSRSNLGLTASPEHLDRPLSDDVSSTASQIRPPSPMPRAATAYHAPPEQMFAPPPAAGATTALFLSASNTTLRNRS
;
A
#
# COMPACT_ATOMS: atom_id res chain seq x y z
N MET A 1 29.39 -16.14 -11.30
CA MET A 1 29.32 -14.67 -11.14
C MET A 1 30.45 -14.30 -10.19
N GLY A 2 31.41 -13.46 -10.60
CA GLY A 2 32.43 -12.98 -9.67
C GLY A 2 31.77 -12.14 -8.57
N ASN A 3 32.29 -12.16 -7.35
CA ASN A 3 31.79 -11.35 -6.24
C ASN A 3 31.76 -9.87 -6.68
N ALA A 4 30.63 -9.17 -6.44
CA ALA A 4 30.48 -7.75 -6.76
C ALA A 4 31.64 -6.91 -6.20
N CYS A 5 32.16 -7.31 -5.03
CA CYS A 5 33.34 -6.75 -4.39
C CYS A 5 34.61 -6.77 -5.28
N SER A 6 34.84 -7.87 -6.01
CA SER A 6 36.00 -8.02 -6.90
C SER A 6 35.94 -7.06 -8.09
N ARG A 7 34.73 -6.69 -8.55
CA ARG A 7 34.56 -5.72 -9.64
C ARG A 7 34.84 -4.29 -9.22
N LEU A 8 34.61 -3.97 -7.94
CA LEU A 8 34.79 -2.63 -7.40
C LEU A 8 36.23 -2.35 -6.93
N SER A 9 37.15 -3.30 -7.12
CA SER A 9 38.51 -3.23 -6.59
C SER A 9 38.54 -2.95 -5.09
N ILE A 10 37.48 -3.31 -4.37
CA ILE A 10 37.42 -3.16 -2.91
C ILE A 10 38.35 -4.24 -2.36
N PRO A 11 39.33 -3.87 -1.53
CA PRO A 11 40.22 -4.84 -0.91
C PRO A 11 39.36 -5.86 -0.16
N GLU A 12 39.66 -7.14 -0.33
CA GLU A 12 39.04 -8.14 0.53
C GLU A 12 39.33 -7.78 1.98
N PHE A 13 38.33 -8.02 2.83
CA PHE A 13 38.51 -7.86 4.27
C PHE A 13 39.77 -8.61 4.65
N PRO A 14 40.78 -7.96 5.28
CA PRO A 14 42.07 -8.57 5.50
C PRO A 14 41.83 -9.91 6.21
N ALA A 15 42.18 -11.00 5.53
CA ALA A 15 42.20 -12.30 6.17
C ALA A 15 43.05 -12.13 7.43
N MET A 16 42.55 -12.61 8.58
CA MET A 16 43.27 -12.54 9.85
C MET A 16 44.52 -13.43 9.79
N ASN A 17 45.53 -12.99 9.04
CA ASN A 17 46.86 -13.54 9.09
C ASN A 17 47.48 -13.04 10.41
N ALA A 18 48.15 -13.94 11.13
CA ALA A 18 48.64 -13.74 12.50
C ALA A 18 49.61 -12.55 12.71
N THR A 19 49.88 -11.75 11.69
CA THR A 19 50.83 -10.64 11.68
C THR A 19 50.21 -9.24 11.78
N THR A 20 48.89 -9.05 11.57
CA THR A 20 48.18 -7.80 11.93
C THR A 20 47.82 -7.73 13.42
N SER A 21 48.61 -8.42 14.25
CA SER A 21 48.23 -8.92 15.56
C SER A 21 48.19 -7.90 16.68
N SER A 22 48.84 -6.75 16.63
CA SER A 22 48.95 -5.94 17.86
C SER A 22 47.62 -5.33 18.30
N VAL A 23 46.86 -4.73 17.39
CA VAL A 23 45.56 -4.11 17.70
C VAL A 23 44.49 -5.16 17.87
N LEU A 24 44.41 -6.15 16.98
CA LEU A 24 43.43 -7.22 17.10
C LEU A 24 43.70 -8.11 18.31
N ALA A 25 44.97 -8.41 18.63
CA ALA A 25 45.29 -9.10 19.87
C ALA A 25 44.95 -8.21 21.04
N ALA A 26 45.31 -6.93 21.08
CA ALA A 26 44.90 -6.05 22.18
C ALA A 26 43.38 -6.02 22.40
N LEU A 27 42.60 -5.96 21.31
CA LEU A 27 41.14 -5.96 21.35
C LEU A 27 40.58 -7.32 21.79
N ASN A 28 41.16 -8.41 21.30
CA ASN A 28 40.84 -9.76 21.76
C ASN A 28 41.19 -9.93 23.25
N THR A 29 42.35 -9.46 23.71
CA THR A 29 42.73 -9.50 25.13
C THR A 29 41.76 -8.67 25.97
N SER A 30 41.36 -7.48 25.51
CA SER A 30 40.35 -6.67 26.19
C SER A 30 38.97 -7.35 26.24
N LEU A 31 38.55 -8.00 25.15
CA LEU A 31 37.29 -8.75 25.10
C LEU A 31 37.33 -9.99 25.99
N VAL A 32 38.40 -10.78 25.94
CA VAL A 32 38.64 -11.93 26.82
C VAL A 32 38.65 -11.48 28.28
N GLN A 33 39.27 -10.35 28.59
CA GLN A 33 39.30 -9.81 29.94
C GLN A 33 37.92 -9.31 30.41
N ALA A 34 37.09 -8.79 29.50
CA ALA A 34 35.75 -8.32 29.81
C ALA A 34 34.72 -9.45 29.94
N PHE A 35 34.82 -10.49 29.10
CA PHE A 35 33.81 -11.54 28.96
C PHE A 35 34.25 -12.90 29.51
N GLY A 36 35.52 -13.08 29.89
CA GLY A 36 36.04 -14.30 30.51
C GLY A 36 36.25 -15.48 29.56
N GLU A 37 35.88 -15.34 28.27
CA GLU A 37 36.01 -16.39 27.25
C GLU A 37 36.71 -15.86 26.00
N ALA A 38 37.40 -16.76 25.28
CA ALA A 38 37.98 -16.47 23.98
C ALA A 38 36.87 -16.30 22.94
N VAL A 39 36.50 -15.05 22.68
CA VAL A 39 35.58 -14.70 21.61
C VAL A 39 36.29 -14.97 20.28
N SER A 40 35.82 -15.96 19.51
CA SER A 40 36.23 -16.09 18.12
C SER A 40 35.74 -14.86 17.37
N LEU A 41 36.67 -13.97 16.99
CA LEU A 41 36.38 -12.87 16.10
C LEU A 41 35.94 -13.46 14.76
N ASP A 42 34.63 -13.58 14.56
CA ASP A 42 34.09 -13.94 13.26
C ASP A 42 34.13 -12.71 12.34
N ARG A 43 34.10 -12.94 11.03
CA ARG A 43 34.03 -11.90 10.02
C ARG A 43 32.82 -10.98 10.23
N GLU A 44 31.71 -11.53 10.74
CA GLU A 44 30.50 -10.77 11.08
C GLU A 44 30.73 -9.79 12.22
N LEU A 45 31.36 -10.23 13.33
CA LEU A 45 31.69 -9.35 14.45
C LEU A 45 32.65 -8.23 14.04
N ILE A 46 33.60 -8.53 13.15
CA ILE A 46 34.51 -7.51 12.62
C ILE A 46 33.76 -6.53 11.70
N ALA A 47 32.80 -7.01 10.91
CA ALA A 47 31.95 -6.17 10.08
C ALA A 47 31.11 -5.20 10.94
N GLU A 48 30.49 -5.72 12.01
CA GLU A 48 29.74 -4.93 12.97
C GLU A 48 30.63 -3.90 13.67
N LEU A 49 31.81 -4.31 14.12
CA LEU A 49 32.77 -3.39 14.75
C LEU A 49 33.26 -2.32 13.77
N TYR A 50 33.49 -2.69 12.51
CA TYR A 50 33.83 -1.73 11.44
C TYR A 50 32.71 -0.68 11.27
N CYS A 51 31.45 -1.13 11.23
CA CYS A 51 30.30 -0.24 11.11
C CYS A 51 30.03 0.61 12.35
N ALA A 52 30.40 0.12 13.54
CA ALA A 52 30.31 0.89 14.78
C ALA A 52 31.44 1.94 14.92
N THR A 53 32.60 1.72 14.28
CA THR A 53 33.83 2.50 14.53
C THR A 53 34.22 3.45 13.40
N THR A 54 33.43 3.53 12.32
CA THR A 54 33.75 4.33 11.13
C THR A 54 34.22 5.74 11.47
N ARG A 55 35.56 5.93 11.41
CA ARG A 55 36.26 7.20 11.58
C ARG A 55 36.66 7.77 10.22
N ASP A 56 36.68 9.09 10.12
CA ASP A 56 37.22 9.80 8.98
C ASP A 56 38.64 9.27 8.63
N GLY A 57 38.81 8.77 7.40
CA GLY A 57 40.11 8.33 6.87
C GLY A 57 40.42 6.83 6.95
N ALA A 58 39.51 6.00 7.48
CA ALA A 58 39.67 4.55 7.40
C ALA A 58 39.50 4.04 5.95
N GLN A 59 40.25 2.99 5.59
CA GLN A 59 40.10 2.28 4.32
C GLN A 59 38.69 1.66 4.22
N CYS A 60 38.07 1.79 3.04
CA CYS A 60 36.75 1.20 2.82
C CYS A 60 36.84 -0.30 2.60
N TYR A 61 36.07 -1.06 3.37
CA TYR A 61 35.90 -2.50 3.18
C TYR A 61 34.51 -2.92 2.67
N GLY A 62 33.58 -1.96 2.56
CA GLY A 62 32.22 -2.18 2.06
C GLY A 62 31.21 -1.25 2.74
N ILE A 63 29.99 -1.25 2.21
CA ILE A 63 28.86 -0.49 2.76
C ILE A 63 28.34 -1.23 4.00
N CYS A 64 28.04 -0.47 5.05
CA CYS A 64 27.45 -1.01 6.27
C CYS A 64 25.99 -1.38 6.04
N PRO A 65 25.59 -2.62 6.38
CA PRO A 65 24.24 -3.09 6.11
C PRO A 65 23.22 -2.31 6.93
N ASN A 66 22.07 -2.03 6.32
CA ASN A 66 20.94 -1.40 7.00
C ASN A 66 19.65 -2.19 6.73
N ALA A 67 19.51 -3.26 7.50
CA ALA A 67 18.41 -4.21 7.44
C ALA A 67 17.02 -3.53 7.49
N ASP A 68 16.89 -2.40 8.20
CA ASP A 68 15.61 -1.70 8.35
C ASP A 68 15.19 -0.89 7.11
N LEU A 69 16.11 -0.59 6.20
CA LEU A 69 15.83 0.22 5.01
C LEU A 69 15.97 -0.56 3.70
N ALA A 70 16.97 -1.43 3.61
CA ALA A 70 17.28 -2.19 2.39
C ALA A 70 17.24 -3.71 2.60
N GLY A 71 16.96 -4.16 3.83
CA GLY A 71 16.86 -5.58 4.14
C GLY A 71 15.78 -6.29 3.34
N LEU A 72 15.98 -7.60 3.14
CA LEU A 72 15.15 -8.43 2.27
C LEU A 72 13.65 -8.32 2.58
N GLY A 73 13.26 -8.34 3.86
CA GLY A 73 11.85 -8.22 4.25
C GLY A 73 11.21 -6.91 3.82
N VAL A 74 11.93 -5.78 3.88
CA VAL A 74 11.42 -4.47 3.43
C VAL A 74 11.22 -4.49 1.91
N ARG A 75 12.19 -5.00 1.15
CA ARG A 75 12.11 -5.09 -0.32
C ARG A 75 10.92 -5.94 -0.76
N LEU A 76 10.80 -7.15 -0.19
CA LEU A 76 9.66 -8.04 -0.42
C LEU A 76 8.34 -7.37 -0.03
N ALA A 77 8.33 -6.61 1.06
CA ALA A 77 7.12 -5.90 1.48
C ALA A 77 6.64 -4.91 0.42
N PHE A 78 7.52 -4.09 -0.14
CA PHE A 78 7.15 -3.16 -1.22
C PHE A 78 6.73 -3.89 -2.50
N TYR A 79 7.38 -5.00 -2.85
CA TYR A 79 7.04 -5.77 -4.04
C TYR A 79 5.65 -6.40 -3.91
N PHE A 80 5.38 -7.05 -2.79
CA PHE A 80 4.06 -7.62 -2.51
C PHE A 80 3.00 -6.54 -2.37
N GLN A 81 3.28 -5.44 -1.68
CA GLN A 81 2.33 -4.32 -1.53
C GLN A 81 1.92 -3.77 -2.90
N ALA A 82 2.88 -3.51 -3.80
CA ALA A 82 2.59 -3.01 -5.13
C ALA A 82 1.76 -4.01 -5.96
N ALA A 83 2.12 -5.30 -5.93
CA ALA A 83 1.39 -6.34 -6.65
C ALA A 83 -0.03 -6.54 -6.10
N LEU A 84 -0.18 -6.65 -4.79
CA LEU A 84 -1.46 -6.89 -4.13
C LEU A 84 -2.39 -5.69 -4.24
N ASN A 85 -1.89 -4.46 -4.13
CA ASN A 85 -2.70 -3.26 -4.38
C ASN A 85 -3.26 -3.26 -5.81
N THR A 86 -2.44 -3.65 -6.79
CA THR A 86 -2.88 -3.77 -8.18
C THR A 86 -3.97 -4.85 -8.33
N CYS A 87 -3.77 -6.02 -7.71
CA CYS A 87 -4.75 -7.12 -7.73
C CYS A 87 -6.06 -6.74 -7.04
N LEU A 88 -6.00 -6.11 -5.86
CA LEU A 88 -7.17 -5.67 -5.11
C LEU A 88 -8.03 -4.73 -5.93
N VAL A 89 -7.41 -3.81 -6.66
CA VAL A 89 -8.14 -2.81 -7.43
C VAL A 89 -8.73 -3.40 -8.70
N ALA A 90 -8.10 -4.43 -9.25
CA ALA A 90 -8.68 -5.21 -10.34
C ALA A 90 -9.89 -6.05 -9.90
N LEU A 91 -9.92 -6.51 -8.64
CA LEU A 91 -10.90 -7.49 -8.14
C LEU A 91 -12.02 -6.87 -7.29
N SER A 92 -11.67 -5.99 -6.35
CA SER A 92 -12.58 -5.26 -5.45
C SER A 92 -12.10 -3.81 -5.26
N PRO A 93 -12.48 -2.91 -6.19
CA PRO A 93 -12.23 -1.48 -6.04
C PRO A 93 -12.84 -0.84 -4.78
N GLU A 94 -13.82 -1.49 -4.16
CA GLU A 94 -14.53 -0.98 -2.97
C GLU A 94 -13.66 -1.10 -1.71
N ASP A 95 -12.80 -2.11 -1.63
CA ASP A 95 -11.92 -2.38 -0.50
C ASP A 95 -10.55 -1.68 -0.62
N SER A 96 -10.33 -0.93 -1.71
CA SER A 96 -9.05 -0.26 -1.99
C SER A 96 -8.61 0.79 -0.96
N PRO A 97 -9.49 1.52 -0.22
CA PRO A 97 -9.02 2.51 0.76
C PRO A 97 -8.13 1.92 1.85
N GLY A 98 -8.42 0.70 2.32
CA GLY A 98 -7.59 0.02 3.31
C GLY A 98 -6.20 -0.31 2.78
N ALA A 99 -6.13 -0.75 1.52
CA ALA A 99 -4.88 -1.07 0.84
C ALA A 99 -4.00 0.17 0.59
N ALA A 100 -4.63 1.31 0.25
CA ALA A 100 -3.96 2.59 0.12
C ALA A 100 -3.36 3.06 1.44
N TRP A 101 -4.09 2.95 2.56
CA TRP A 101 -3.54 3.25 3.88
C TRP A 101 -2.38 2.35 4.27
N GLY A 102 -2.46 1.05 3.97
CA GLY A 102 -1.33 0.13 4.17
C GLY A 102 -0.08 0.58 3.43
N ALA A 103 -0.21 1.01 2.17
CA ALA A 103 0.90 1.54 1.37
C ALA A 103 1.45 2.87 1.92
N THR A 104 0.58 3.77 2.39
CA THR A 104 0.98 5.02 3.04
C THR A 104 1.77 4.75 4.32
N LEU A 105 1.29 3.83 5.18
CA LEU A 105 1.97 3.44 6.42
C LEU A 105 3.32 2.80 6.14
N LEU A 106 3.40 1.90 5.14
CA LEU A 106 4.66 1.28 4.73
C LEU A 106 5.66 2.32 4.21
N THR A 107 5.19 3.31 3.44
CA THR A 107 6.01 4.42 2.95
C THR A 107 6.52 5.29 4.11
N ALA A 108 5.65 5.61 5.07
CA ALA A 108 6.04 6.35 6.27
C ALA A 108 7.07 5.58 7.12
N ALA A 109 6.89 4.26 7.23
CA ALA A 109 7.77 3.38 7.99
C ALA A 109 9.21 3.34 7.45
N ILE A 110 9.44 3.58 6.16
CA ILE A 110 10.81 3.69 5.62
C ILE A 110 11.33 5.13 5.56
N ILE A 111 10.47 6.11 5.24
CA ILE A 111 10.90 7.49 5.06
C ILE A 111 11.30 8.12 6.39
N VAL A 112 10.52 7.90 7.45
CA VAL A 112 10.80 8.54 8.74
C VAL A 112 12.14 8.08 9.33
N PRO A 113 12.45 6.76 9.42
CA PRO A 113 13.76 6.31 9.85
C PRO A 113 14.88 6.78 8.92
N ALA A 114 14.68 6.78 7.60
CA ALA A 114 15.68 7.29 6.67
C ALA A 114 15.98 8.78 6.88
N MET A 115 14.97 9.60 7.17
CA MET A 115 15.18 11.02 7.52
C MET A 115 15.97 11.17 8.82
N VAL A 116 15.65 10.36 9.84
CA VAL A 116 16.37 10.37 11.13
C VAL A 116 17.82 9.95 10.95
N GLN A 117 18.07 8.84 10.27
CA GLN A 117 19.43 8.34 10.00
C GLN A 117 20.23 9.29 9.09
N LYS A 118 19.57 9.99 8.16
CA LYS A 118 20.21 11.05 7.36
C LYS A 118 20.66 12.21 8.24
N LYS A 119 19.83 12.65 9.19
CA LYS A 119 20.21 13.71 10.15
C LYS A 119 21.35 13.28 11.08
N GLN A 120 21.40 12.00 11.43
CA GLN A 120 22.47 11.42 12.23
C GLN A 120 23.76 11.18 11.45
N LEU A 121 23.78 11.49 10.14
CA LEU A 121 24.90 11.16 9.25
C LEU A 121 25.28 9.68 9.36
N GLN A 122 24.27 8.79 9.36
CA GLN A 122 24.42 7.34 9.30
C GLN A 122 23.89 6.73 8.00
N LEU A 123 23.12 7.52 7.21
CA LEU A 123 22.57 7.07 5.95
C LEU A 123 23.59 7.19 4.79
N SER A 124 23.85 6.08 4.11
CA SER A 124 24.65 6.05 2.87
C SER A 124 23.82 6.49 1.65
N LEU A 125 24.50 6.88 0.56
CA LEU A 125 23.81 7.28 -0.68
C LEU A 125 23.01 6.09 -1.28
N TYR A 126 23.54 4.88 -1.18
CA TYR A 126 22.84 3.65 -1.59
C TYR A 126 21.48 3.51 -0.88
N HIS A 127 21.48 3.54 0.47
CA HIS A 127 20.24 3.40 1.23
C HIS A 127 19.28 4.55 0.94
N ALA A 128 19.81 5.78 0.78
CA ALA A 128 18.98 6.94 0.49
C ALA A 128 18.26 6.84 -0.85
N THR A 129 18.95 6.37 -1.89
CA THR A 129 18.37 6.18 -3.23
C THR A 129 17.35 5.06 -3.27
N LEU A 130 17.63 3.96 -2.57
CA LEU A 130 16.76 2.82 -2.49
C LEU A 130 15.44 3.15 -1.77
N VAL A 131 15.50 3.87 -0.64
CA VAL A 131 14.30 4.38 0.06
C VAL A 131 13.46 5.29 -0.83
N LEU A 132 14.10 6.19 -1.58
CA LEU A 132 13.39 7.06 -2.52
C LEU A 132 12.69 6.24 -3.62
N ASN A 133 13.38 5.25 -4.20
CA ASN A 133 12.81 4.39 -5.25
C ASN A 133 11.60 3.60 -4.74
N PHE A 134 11.66 3.05 -3.52
CA PHE A 134 10.52 2.36 -2.90
C PHE A 134 9.36 3.29 -2.58
N ALA A 135 9.65 4.48 -2.05
CA ALA A 135 8.62 5.49 -1.83
C ALA A 135 7.92 5.87 -3.14
N THR A 136 8.69 6.11 -4.21
CA THR A 136 8.14 6.45 -5.53
C THR A 136 7.35 5.30 -6.14
N LEU A 137 7.88 4.07 -6.10
CA LEU A 137 7.16 2.87 -6.52
C LEU A 137 5.80 2.73 -5.82
N SER A 138 5.81 2.88 -4.50
CA SER A 138 4.59 2.80 -3.68
C SER A 138 3.60 3.90 -4.05
N SER A 139 4.07 5.15 -4.23
CA SER A 139 3.23 6.27 -4.64
C SER A 139 2.62 6.08 -6.02
N LEU A 140 3.41 5.60 -6.99
CA LEU A 140 2.95 5.32 -8.35
C LEU A 140 1.91 4.20 -8.35
N ALA A 141 2.14 3.12 -7.62
CA ALA A 141 1.15 2.04 -7.47
C ALA A 141 -0.19 2.55 -6.92
N SER A 142 -0.16 3.38 -5.87
CA SER A 142 -1.37 3.99 -5.30
C SER A 142 -2.07 4.96 -6.26
N LEU A 143 -1.32 5.78 -7.00
CA LEU A 143 -1.85 6.75 -7.96
C LEU A 143 -2.43 6.09 -9.22
N ALA A 144 -1.81 5.02 -9.71
CA ALA A 144 -2.29 4.23 -10.84
C ALA A 144 -3.66 3.59 -10.55
N VAL A 145 -3.84 3.19 -9.30
CA VAL A 145 -5.03 2.53 -8.78
C VAL A 145 -6.19 3.50 -8.56
N ALA A 146 -5.92 4.71 -8.06
CA ALA A 146 -6.96 5.61 -7.57
C ALA A 146 -8.07 5.95 -8.60
N PRO A 147 -7.78 6.19 -9.90
CA PRO A 147 -8.83 6.44 -10.91
C PRO A 147 -9.79 5.26 -11.16
N LEU A 148 -9.42 4.05 -10.72
CA LEU A 148 -10.22 2.85 -10.86
C LEU A 148 -11.21 2.69 -9.70
N CYS A 149 -10.97 3.35 -8.57
CA CYS A 149 -11.84 3.26 -7.41
C CYS A 149 -13.21 3.91 -7.72
N PRO A 150 -14.33 3.21 -7.47
CA PRO A 150 -15.69 3.66 -7.77
C PRO A 150 -16.03 4.91 -6.97
N ILE A 151 -15.33 5.09 -5.85
CA ILE A 151 -15.48 6.23 -4.98
C ILE A 151 -15.28 7.56 -5.70
N TRP A 152 -14.40 7.63 -6.71
CA TRP A 152 -14.17 8.84 -7.50
C TRP A 152 -15.18 9.03 -8.65
N ARG A 153 -16.07 8.07 -8.89
CA ARG A 153 -17.16 8.16 -9.89
C ARG A 153 -18.46 8.46 -9.19
N GLU A 154 -18.70 9.75 -9.01
CA GLU A 154 -19.67 10.27 -8.06
C GLU A 154 -21.14 10.00 -8.40
N LYS A 155 -21.51 9.65 -9.64
CA LYS A 155 -22.93 9.71 -10.06
C LYS A 155 -23.47 8.52 -10.86
N GLY A 156 -22.68 7.46 -11.06
CA GLY A 156 -23.01 6.41 -12.03
C GLY A 156 -23.77 5.20 -11.51
N MET A 157 -23.73 4.87 -10.21
CA MET A 157 -24.31 3.60 -9.72
C MET A 157 -25.67 3.75 -9.01
N VAL A 158 -25.94 4.90 -8.38
CA VAL A 158 -27.23 5.09 -7.68
C VAL A 158 -28.36 5.30 -8.67
N VAL A 159 -28.12 6.07 -9.75
CA VAL A 159 -29.13 6.35 -10.77
C VAL A 159 -29.64 5.08 -11.48
N PRO A 160 -28.81 4.15 -11.98
CA PRO A 160 -29.35 2.96 -12.64
C PRO A 160 -30.06 2.00 -11.68
N LEU A 161 -29.73 1.99 -10.39
CA LEU A 161 -30.48 1.18 -9.43
C LEU A 161 -31.84 1.81 -9.14
N GLN A 162 -31.88 3.12 -8.89
CA GLN A 162 -33.12 3.85 -8.63
C GLN A 162 -34.00 3.92 -9.88
N GLN A 163 -33.40 4.07 -11.06
CA GLN A 163 -34.09 4.00 -12.35
C GLN A 163 -34.59 2.59 -12.65
N ARG A 164 -33.84 1.52 -12.35
CA ARG A 164 -34.37 0.15 -12.43
C ARG A 164 -35.50 -0.09 -11.43
N LEU A 165 -35.40 0.46 -10.23
CA LEU A 165 -36.44 0.36 -9.21
C LEU A 165 -37.68 1.14 -9.64
N GLN A 166 -37.49 2.31 -10.24
CA GLN A 166 -38.56 3.16 -10.75
C GLN A 166 -39.20 2.58 -12.00
N GLU A 167 -38.43 2.00 -12.93
CA GLU A 167 -38.94 1.20 -14.04
C GLU A 167 -39.72 -0.03 -13.55
N GLN A 168 -39.27 -0.67 -12.46
CA GLN A 168 -40.03 -1.75 -11.81
C GLN A 168 -41.32 -1.26 -11.15
N LEU A 169 -41.33 -0.07 -10.55
CA LEU A 169 -42.53 0.52 -9.94
C LEU A 169 -43.52 1.01 -11.01
N GLU A 170 -43.04 1.70 -12.04
CA GLU A 170 -43.85 2.20 -13.17
C GLU A 170 -44.39 1.04 -14.04
N GLY A 171 -43.60 -0.02 -14.25
CA GLY A 171 -44.05 -1.23 -14.93
C GLY A 171 -45.09 -2.04 -14.14
N ARG A 172 -45.16 -1.87 -12.81
CA ARG A 172 -46.16 -2.56 -11.96
C ARG A 172 -47.48 -1.79 -11.87
N GLY A 173 -47.44 -0.45 -11.94
CA GLY A 173 -48.64 0.39 -11.87
C GLY A 173 -49.55 0.30 -13.11
N SER A 174 -48.98 0.06 -14.28
CA SER A 174 -49.72 0.06 -15.55
C SER A 174 -50.54 -1.22 -15.80
N HIS A 175 -50.14 -2.37 -15.22
CA HIS A 175 -50.89 -3.63 -15.37
C HIS A 175 -51.97 -3.86 -14.29
N GLN A 176 -52.02 -3.06 -13.23
CA GLN A 176 -53.08 -3.17 -12.22
C GLN A 176 -54.27 -2.23 -12.46
N LEU A 177 -54.10 -1.14 -13.22
CA LEU A 177 -55.20 -0.21 -13.51
C LEU A 177 -56.22 -0.73 -14.53
N GLU A 178 -55.89 -1.75 -15.33
CA GLU A 178 -56.82 -2.31 -16.32
C GLU A 178 -57.79 -3.36 -15.74
N ASN A 179 -57.50 -3.89 -14.54
CA ASN A 179 -58.38 -4.84 -13.85
C ASN A 179 -59.16 -4.21 -12.67
N ALA A 180 -59.05 -2.90 -12.46
CA ALA A 180 -59.64 -2.19 -11.31
C ALA A 180 -61.01 -1.56 -11.59
N ALA A 181 -61.67 -1.87 -12.72
CA ALA A 181 -63.06 -1.45 -12.98
C ALA A 181 -64.11 -2.24 -12.17
N GLN A 182 -63.71 -2.92 -11.10
CA GLN A 182 -64.60 -3.67 -10.22
C GLN A 182 -64.36 -3.21 -8.78
N GLU A 183 -65.22 -2.27 -8.34
CA GLU A 183 -65.18 -1.64 -7.01
C GLU A 183 -65.12 -2.67 -5.88
N PRO A 184 -64.06 -2.63 -5.04
CA PRO A 184 -64.11 -3.21 -3.71
C PRO A 184 -64.14 -2.09 -2.66
N GLU A 185 -65.06 -2.24 -1.73
CA GLU A 185 -65.28 -1.42 -0.55
C GLU A 185 -63.97 -1.16 0.23
N PHE A 186 -63.57 0.11 0.26
CA PHE A 186 -62.31 0.62 0.81
C PHE A 186 -62.33 0.55 2.34
N LYS A 187 -61.52 -0.35 2.93
CA LYS A 187 -61.18 -0.32 4.35
C LYS A 187 -59.90 0.47 4.54
N ASP A 188 -59.98 1.52 5.36
CA ASP A 188 -58.88 2.39 5.80
C ASP A 188 -57.79 1.61 6.57
N GLU A 189 -56.99 0.82 5.86
CA GLU A 189 -55.80 0.21 6.42
C GLU A 189 -54.66 1.23 6.35
N PHE A 190 -54.41 1.84 7.51
CA PHE A 190 -53.34 2.80 7.79
C PHE A 190 -51.99 2.30 7.24
N ILE A 191 -51.62 2.77 6.05
CA ILE A 191 -50.30 2.55 5.46
C ILE A 191 -49.31 3.28 6.35
N ALA A 192 -48.63 2.54 7.23
CA ALA A 192 -47.55 3.08 8.04
C ALA A 192 -46.54 3.74 7.09
N PRO A 193 -46.12 5.00 7.35
CA PRO A 193 -45.13 5.66 6.52
C PRO A 193 -43.89 4.76 6.45
N MET A 194 -43.55 4.33 5.25
CA MET A 194 -42.34 3.55 5.00
C MET A 194 -41.17 4.42 5.48
N ASP A 195 -40.62 4.04 6.63
CA ASP A 195 -39.44 4.68 7.21
C ASP A 195 -38.34 4.72 6.13
N GLU A 196 -37.95 5.94 5.77
CA GLU A 196 -36.89 6.30 4.82
C GLU A 196 -35.49 6.54 5.47
N PRO A 197 -35.03 5.89 6.58
CA PRO A 197 -33.78 6.26 7.23
C PRO A 197 -32.51 5.56 6.68
N ASN A 198 -32.62 4.61 5.76
CA ASN A 198 -31.46 3.79 5.35
C ASN A 198 -30.63 4.37 4.18
N THR A 199 -31.18 5.27 3.37
CA THR A 199 -30.47 5.86 2.21
C THR A 199 -29.48 6.94 2.63
N LEU A 200 -29.83 7.79 3.59
CA LEU A 200 -28.98 8.89 4.09
C LEU A 200 -27.70 8.41 4.79
N ARG A 201 -27.68 7.18 5.31
CA ARG A 201 -26.49 6.61 5.97
C ARG A 201 -25.38 6.30 4.97
N SER A 202 -25.73 5.95 3.73
CA SER A 202 -24.77 5.55 2.69
C SER A 202 -23.93 6.73 2.16
N GLU A 203 -24.51 7.94 2.03
CA GLU A 203 -23.79 9.09 1.45
C GLU A 203 -22.65 9.59 2.35
N LYS A 204 -22.86 9.58 3.67
CA LYS A 204 -21.84 9.97 4.65
C LYS A 204 -20.65 9.01 4.64
N GLU A 205 -20.92 7.71 4.52
CA GLU A 205 -19.88 6.68 4.48
C GLU A 205 -19.01 6.80 3.23
N ILE A 206 -19.63 7.04 2.05
CA ILE A 206 -18.90 7.28 0.80
C ILE A 206 -18.02 8.53 0.92
N THR A 207 -18.57 9.63 1.45
CA THR A 207 -17.81 10.88 1.60
C THR A 207 -16.61 10.70 2.53
N TYR A 208 -16.81 10.00 3.66
CA TYR A 208 -15.73 9.70 4.60
C TYR A 208 -14.62 8.88 3.95
N GLN A 209 -14.96 7.80 3.24
CA GLN A 209 -13.98 6.98 2.53
C GLN A 209 -13.17 7.77 1.49
N ARG A 210 -13.78 8.76 0.81
CA ARG A 210 -13.06 9.64 -0.15
C ARG A 210 -12.03 10.49 0.55
N ILE A 211 -12.42 11.13 1.66
CA ILE A 211 -11.53 11.97 2.45
C ILE A 211 -10.37 11.13 2.95
N VAL A 212 -10.65 9.96 3.50
CA VAL A 212 -9.67 9.00 4.03
C VAL A 212 -8.68 8.56 2.95
N LEU A 213 -9.14 8.19 1.76
CA LEU A 213 -8.27 7.82 0.63
C LEU A 213 -7.44 9.02 0.13
N SER A 214 -8.05 10.19 0.02
CA SER A 214 -7.38 11.42 -0.44
C SER A 214 -6.26 11.83 0.52
N VAL A 215 -6.52 11.76 1.82
CA VAL A 215 -5.53 12.04 2.87
C VAL A 215 -4.39 11.03 2.82
N ALA A 216 -4.69 9.74 2.64
CA ALA A 216 -3.66 8.70 2.53
C ALA A 216 -2.71 8.95 1.34
N LEU A 217 -3.27 9.23 0.15
CA LEU A 217 -2.51 9.52 -1.06
C LEU A 217 -1.69 10.81 -0.92
N LEU A 218 -2.29 11.87 -0.40
CA LEU A 218 -1.63 13.15 -0.18
C LEU A 218 -0.47 13.01 0.81
N ALA A 219 -0.68 12.32 1.94
CA ALA A 219 0.35 12.08 2.94
C ALA A 219 1.51 11.27 2.34
N GLN A 220 1.21 10.24 1.54
CA GLN A 220 2.22 9.40 0.89
C GLN A 220 3.11 10.21 -0.06
N VAL A 221 2.51 11.00 -0.96
CA VAL A 221 3.24 11.86 -1.89
C VAL A 221 4.01 12.96 -1.14
N ALA A 222 3.40 13.59 -0.14
CA ALA A 222 4.05 14.63 0.66
C ALA A 222 5.28 14.12 1.41
N LEU A 223 5.22 12.91 2.00
CA LEU A 223 6.37 12.28 2.64
C LEU A 223 7.49 11.99 1.63
N GLN A 224 7.15 11.42 0.47
CA GLN A 224 8.12 11.15 -0.61
C GLN A 224 8.79 12.44 -1.10
N TRP A 225 8.03 13.51 -1.30
CA TRP A 225 8.55 14.82 -1.71
C TRP A 225 9.41 15.47 -0.63
N SER A 226 8.98 15.40 0.62
CA SER A 226 9.75 15.89 1.76
C SER A 226 11.11 15.19 1.83
N TYR A 227 11.13 13.88 1.57
CA TYR A 227 12.37 13.10 1.51
C TYR A 227 13.25 13.51 0.32
N ALA A 228 12.68 13.64 -0.88
CA ALA A 228 13.42 14.10 -2.06
C ALA A 228 14.03 15.49 -1.86
N ILE A 229 13.29 16.43 -1.25
CA ILE A 229 13.77 17.78 -0.91
C ILE A 229 14.90 17.70 0.14
N LEU A 230 14.78 16.82 1.14
CA LEU A 230 15.83 16.61 2.12
C LEU A 230 17.12 16.10 1.45
N LEU A 231 17.01 15.17 0.51
CA LEU A 231 18.15 14.67 -0.26
C LEU A 231 18.75 15.74 -1.18
N PHE A 232 17.91 16.60 -1.76
CA PHE A 232 18.35 17.72 -2.58
C PHE A 232 19.12 18.78 -1.78
N THR A 233 18.66 19.10 -0.57
CA THR A 233 19.22 20.16 0.27
C THR A 233 20.44 19.70 1.10
N SER A 234 20.62 18.39 1.30
CA SER A 234 21.71 17.82 2.10
C SER A 234 22.60 16.88 1.26
N PRO A 235 23.64 17.42 0.58
CA PRO A 235 24.51 16.62 -0.28
C PRO A 235 25.47 15.69 0.49
N TYR A 236 25.63 15.89 1.81
CA TYR A 236 26.57 15.13 2.62
C TYR A 236 25.97 13.81 3.12
N PHE A 237 26.64 12.68 2.87
CA PHE A 237 26.24 11.36 3.36
C PHE A 237 27.26 10.82 4.37
N ALA A 238 26.78 9.89 5.20
CA ALA A 238 27.48 9.32 6.36
C ALA A 238 28.83 8.68 6.04
N GLU A 239 28.83 7.75 5.09
CA GLU A 239 29.95 6.87 4.81
C GLU A 239 30.99 7.56 3.93
N ARG A 240 31.71 8.55 4.45
CA ARG A 240 32.74 9.25 3.68
C ARG A 240 33.82 8.30 3.12
N SER A 241 34.22 7.29 3.89
CA SER A 241 35.26 6.32 3.50
C SER A 241 34.84 5.42 2.35
N CYS A 242 33.56 5.00 2.30
CA CYS A 242 33.04 4.09 1.28
C CYS A 242 32.17 4.77 0.21
N SER A 243 31.87 6.05 0.37
CA SER A 243 31.00 6.77 -0.55
C SER A 243 31.55 6.76 -1.96
N SER A 244 32.87 6.82 -2.18
CA SER A 244 33.42 6.91 -3.53
C SER A 244 33.10 5.68 -4.40
N SER A 245 33.14 4.49 -3.82
CA SER A 245 32.96 3.21 -4.54
C SER A 245 31.51 2.71 -4.56
N THR A 246 30.61 3.29 -3.76
CA THR A 246 29.19 2.96 -3.78
C THR A 246 28.61 3.14 -5.18
N VAL A 247 27.97 2.11 -5.71
CA VAL A 247 27.29 2.14 -7.00
C VAL A 247 25.83 2.51 -6.80
N VAL A 248 25.35 3.48 -7.57
CA VAL A 248 23.95 3.86 -7.62
C VAL A 248 23.50 3.69 -9.06
N VAL A 249 22.35 3.04 -9.27
CA VAL A 249 21.81 2.82 -10.61
C VAL A 249 20.80 3.93 -10.88
N LEU A 250 21.16 4.87 -11.76
CA LEU A 250 20.31 6.01 -12.13
C LEU A 250 19.94 5.88 -13.61
N PHE A 251 18.65 5.89 -13.94
CA PHE A 251 18.16 5.68 -15.30
C PHE A 251 18.70 4.39 -15.96
N GLY A 252 18.92 3.34 -15.17
CA GLY A 252 19.51 2.07 -15.63
C GLY A 252 21.02 2.11 -15.87
N ILE A 253 21.69 3.23 -15.59
CA ILE A 253 23.14 3.37 -15.71
C ILE A 253 23.76 3.26 -14.31
N PRO A 254 24.64 2.27 -14.07
CA PRO A 254 25.38 2.19 -12.81
C PRO A 254 26.44 3.31 -12.76
N LEU A 255 26.37 4.14 -11.73
CA LEU A 255 27.30 5.25 -11.50
C LEU A 255 27.87 5.13 -10.09
N THR A 256 29.19 5.29 -9.96
CA THR A 256 29.81 5.37 -8.63
C THR A 256 29.53 6.73 -8.00
N ALA A 257 29.41 6.80 -6.67
CA ALA A 257 29.15 8.09 -6.03
C ALA A 257 30.32 9.07 -6.21
N GLU A 258 31.56 8.60 -6.38
CA GLU A 258 32.66 9.49 -6.78
C GLU A 258 32.39 10.16 -8.14
N ALA A 259 31.94 9.38 -9.12
CA ALA A 259 31.63 9.90 -10.44
C ALA A 259 30.45 10.90 -10.39
N ILE A 260 29.44 10.61 -9.56
CA ILE A 260 28.32 11.53 -9.30
C ILE A 260 28.85 12.82 -8.65
N ASN A 261 29.62 12.74 -7.57
CA ASN A 261 30.09 13.90 -6.84
C ASN A 261 31.06 14.79 -7.65
N ARG A 262 31.85 14.21 -8.56
CA ARG A 262 32.85 14.96 -9.33
C ARG A 262 32.38 15.44 -10.69
N LYS A 263 31.61 14.63 -11.43
CA LYS A 263 31.31 14.88 -12.86
C LYS A 263 29.82 14.85 -13.18
N TYR A 264 29.04 14.00 -12.52
CA TYR A 264 27.66 13.70 -12.91
C TYR A 264 26.63 14.10 -11.85
N PHE A 265 26.90 15.14 -11.07
CA PHE A 265 25.98 15.58 -10.01
C PHE A 265 24.60 15.98 -10.58
N PHE A 266 24.56 16.51 -11.81
CA PHE A 266 23.31 16.83 -12.48
C PHE A 266 22.44 15.59 -12.75
N VAL A 267 23.03 14.41 -12.98
CA VAL A 267 22.28 13.16 -13.21
C VAL A 267 21.51 12.77 -11.94
N TRP A 268 22.15 12.95 -10.79
CA TRP A 268 21.50 12.76 -9.49
C TRP A 268 20.30 13.70 -9.31
N LEU A 269 20.47 14.99 -9.62
CA LEU A 269 19.36 15.95 -9.56
C LEU A 269 18.22 15.59 -10.53
N LEU A 270 18.55 15.18 -11.76
CA LEU A 270 17.56 14.72 -12.73
C LEU A 270 16.80 13.49 -12.24
N TRP A 271 17.46 12.56 -11.54
CA TRP A 271 16.79 11.42 -10.92
C TRP A 271 15.79 11.85 -9.85
N LEU A 272 16.18 12.75 -8.94
CA LEU A 272 15.26 13.29 -7.93
C LEU A 272 14.06 13.99 -8.58
N LEU A 273 14.31 14.83 -9.58
CA LEU A 273 13.25 15.52 -10.32
C LEU A 273 12.36 14.54 -11.09
N PHE A 274 12.92 13.47 -11.66
CA PHE A 274 12.16 12.42 -12.32
C PHE A 274 11.20 11.73 -11.34
N ASN A 275 11.65 11.37 -10.14
CA ASN A 275 10.81 10.75 -9.11
C ASN A 275 9.67 11.68 -8.65
N MET A 276 9.93 12.98 -8.50
CA MET A 276 8.90 13.97 -8.17
C MET A 276 7.95 14.22 -9.35
N ALA A 277 8.46 14.30 -10.58
CA ALA A 277 7.67 14.53 -11.78
C ALA A 277 6.75 13.34 -12.09
N ALA A 278 7.21 12.11 -11.91
CA ALA A 278 6.41 10.91 -12.12
C ALA A 278 5.18 10.90 -11.20
N THR A 279 5.38 11.16 -9.90
CA THR A 279 4.27 11.25 -8.93
C THR A 279 3.39 12.47 -9.15
N PHE A 280 3.95 13.61 -9.55
CA PHE A 280 3.18 14.79 -9.94
C PHE A 280 2.25 14.50 -11.13
N ILE A 281 2.78 13.89 -12.19
CA ILE A 281 2.01 13.53 -13.39
C ILE A 281 0.89 12.56 -13.02
N GLY A 282 1.19 11.53 -12.22
CA GLY A 282 0.18 10.59 -11.70
C GLY A 282 -0.92 11.30 -10.91
N GLY A 283 -0.57 12.27 -10.06
CA GLY A 283 -1.53 13.10 -9.33
C GLY A 283 -2.40 13.98 -10.24
N VAL A 284 -1.81 14.61 -11.26
CA VAL A 284 -2.56 15.41 -12.25
C VAL A 284 -3.53 14.51 -13.03
N VAL A 285 -3.09 13.34 -13.47
CA VAL A 285 -3.94 12.36 -14.16
C VAL A 285 -5.12 11.94 -13.28
N LEU A 286 -4.91 11.75 -11.98
CA LEU A 286 -5.96 11.45 -11.01
C LEU A 286 -7.00 12.57 -10.93
N VAL A 287 -6.57 13.82 -10.76
CA VAL A 287 -7.47 14.98 -10.67
C VAL A 287 -8.28 15.16 -11.96
N LEU A 288 -7.63 15.05 -13.12
CA LEU A 288 -8.29 15.17 -14.42
C LEU A 288 -9.28 14.02 -14.67
N SER A 289 -9.01 12.82 -14.14
CA SER A 289 -9.91 11.68 -14.23
C SER A 289 -11.18 11.84 -13.37
N GLY A 290 -11.10 12.59 -12.26
CA GLY A 290 -12.24 12.86 -11.38
C GLY A 290 -13.18 13.96 -11.90
N SER A 291 -12.62 15.03 -12.49
CA SER A 291 -13.40 16.23 -12.89
C SER A 291 -14.45 16.00 -13.98
N ASP A 292 -14.35 14.91 -14.75
CA ASP A 292 -15.21 14.67 -15.92
C ASP A 292 -16.56 14.03 -15.56
N SER A 293 -16.74 13.61 -14.30
CA SER A 293 -17.96 12.91 -13.85
C SER A 293 -19.18 13.82 -13.66
N ASP A 294 -19.00 15.15 -13.63
CA ASP A 294 -20.03 16.08 -13.15
C ASP A 294 -20.79 16.85 -14.24
N ARG A 295 -20.43 16.67 -15.52
CA ARG A 295 -21.10 17.39 -16.61
C ARG A 295 -22.17 16.53 -17.27
N PRO A 296 -23.46 16.83 -17.11
CA PRO A 296 -24.53 16.14 -17.83
C PRO A 296 -24.33 16.35 -19.33
N GLN A 297 -23.94 15.27 -20.01
CA GLN A 297 -24.04 15.04 -21.47
C GLN A 297 -23.65 16.20 -22.39
N ARG A 298 -22.75 17.09 -21.98
CA ARG A 298 -22.09 18.01 -22.91
C ARG A 298 -20.99 17.25 -23.62
N GLN A 299 -21.08 17.18 -24.95
CA GLN A 299 -20.07 16.54 -25.78
C GLN A 299 -18.66 17.00 -25.34
N PRO A 300 -17.75 16.06 -25.02
CA PRO A 300 -16.42 16.42 -24.56
C PRO A 300 -15.71 17.24 -25.65
N THR A 301 -15.48 18.52 -25.36
CA THR A 301 -14.86 19.46 -26.31
C THR A 301 -13.35 19.25 -26.40
N SER A 302 -12.73 18.71 -25.34
CA SER A 302 -11.29 18.43 -25.34
C SER A 302 -10.99 17.03 -25.88
N ARG A 303 -9.98 16.94 -26.75
CA ARG A 303 -9.45 15.66 -27.25
C ARG A 303 -8.83 14.82 -26.10
N PHE A 304 -8.37 15.50 -25.04
CA PHE A 304 -7.73 14.87 -23.89
C PHE A 304 -8.73 14.09 -23.04
N SER A 305 -9.88 14.65 -22.67
CA SER A 305 -10.90 13.92 -21.89
C SER A 305 -11.39 12.66 -22.59
N LYS A 306 -11.61 12.72 -23.91
CA LYS A 306 -11.95 11.53 -24.73
C LYS A 306 -10.91 10.41 -24.62
N PHE A 307 -9.63 10.74 -24.49
CA PHE A 307 -8.58 9.75 -24.33
C PHE A 307 -8.69 9.00 -22.99
N PHE A 308 -8.89 9.72 -21.88
CA PHE A 308 -9.03 9.11 -20.54
C PHE A 308 -10.35 8.37 -20.33
N GLN A 309 -11.43 8.86 -20.93
CA GLN A 309 -12.74 8.19 -20.87
C GLN A 309 -12.76 6.89 -21.67
N GLY A 310 -11.98 6.80 -22.75
CA GLY A 310 -11.88 5.58 -23.55
C GLY A 310 -11.18 4.45 -22.81
N GLY A 311 -11.66 3.21 -22.98
CA GLY A 311 -10.99 2.02 -22.45
C GLY A 311 -9.53 1.88 -22.90
N ARG A 312 -9.13 2.58 -23.98
CA ARG A 312 -7.74 2.65 -24.45
C ARG A 312 -6.85 3.50 -23.53
N GLY A 313 -7.29 4.67 -23.07
CA GLY A 313 -6.48 5.53 -22.19
C GLY A 313 -6.19 4.88 -20.85
N ARG A 314 -7.19 4.22 -20.24
CA ARG A 314 -7.02 3.46 -18.99
C ARG A 314 -5.96 2.36 -19.12
N LYS A 315 -6.00 1.60 -20.22
CA LYS A 315 -4.99 0.58 -20.51
C LYS A 315 -3.59 1.20 -20.63
N VAL A 316 -3.47 2.32 -21.35
CA VAL A 316 -2.19 3.02 -21.49
C VAL A 316 -1.63 3.46 -20.13
N ILE A 317 -2.45 4.05 -19.26
CA ILE A 317 -2.02 4.45 -17.91
C ILE A 317 -1.55 3.24 -17.12
N MET A 318 -2.35 2.17 -17.08
CA MET A 318 -1.97 0.94 -16.36
C MET A 318 -0.68 0.31 -16.89
N TYR A 319 -0.48 0.26 -18.22
CA TYR A 319 0.75 -0.27 -18.81
C TYR A 319 1.96 0.62 -18.52
N THR A 320 1.82 1.94 -18.61
CA THR A 320 2.89 2.89 -18.29
C THR A 320 3.31 2.74 -16.83
N GLU A 321 2.35 2.69 -15.91
CA GLU A 321 2.63 2.53 -14.48
C GLU A 321 3.25 1.17 -14.16
N LEU A 322 2.80 0.09 -14.81
CA LEU A 322 3.41 -1.23 -14.69
C LEU A 322 4.87 -1.22 -15.19
N ILE A 323 5.16 -0.59 -16.33
CA ILE A 323 6.51 -0.47 -16.86
C ILE A 323 7.40 0.34 -15.91
N LEU A 324 6.90 1.45 -15.38
CA LEU A 324 7.63 2.26 -14.39
C LEU A 324 7.90 1.45 -13.12
N ALA A 325 6.90 0.75 -12.60
CA ALA A 325 7.04 -0.10 -11.42
C ALA A 325 8.13 -1.17 -11.63
N VAL A 326 8.04 -1.96 -12.71
CA VAL A 326 9.06 -2.95 -13.08
C VAL A 326 10.44 -2.32 -13.25
N GLY A 327 10.51 -1.12 -13.83
CA GLY A 327 11.74 -0.35 -13.96
C GLY A 327 12.36 -0.01 -12.59
N PHE A 328 11.57 0.50 -11.64
CA PHE A 328 12.04 0.78 -10.28
C PHE A 328 12.48 -0.48 -9.53
N LEU A 329 11.75 -1.60 -9.65
CA LEU A 329 12.16 -2.88 -9.08
C LEU A 329 13.50 -3.34 -9.66
N THR A 330 13.64 -3.29 -10.99
CA THR A 330 14.87 -3.70 -11.68
C THR A 330 16.05 -2.84 -11.26
N VAL A 331 15.86 -1.52 -11.16
CA VAL A 331 16.89 -0.59 -10.69
C VAL A 331 17.28 -0.87 -9.23
N ALA A 332 16.32 -1.13 -8.35
CA ALA A 332 16.59 -1.43 -6.95
C ALA A 332 17.38 -2.74 -6.79
N GLU A 333 17.00 -3.81 -7.51
CA GLU A 333 17.70 -5.09 -7.47
C GLU A 333 19.09 -5.00 -8.11
N GLU A 334 19.23 -4.35 -9.25
CA GLU A 334 20.55 -4.15 -9.88
C GLU A 334 21.48 -3.35 -8.96
N GLN A 335 20.94 -2.35 -8.26
CA GLN A 335 21.71 -1.59 -7.28
C GLN A 335 22.13 -2.44 -6.08
N ASN A 336 21.26 -3.31 -5.57
CA ASN A 336 21.58 -4.26 -4.51
C ASN A 336 22.65 -5.28 -4.97
N LEU A 337 22.57 -5.78 -6.21
CA LEU A 337 23.54 -6.72 -6.78
C LEU A 337 24.89 -6.08 -7.12
N SER A 338 24.90 -4.78 -7.42
CA SER A 338 26.11 -4.04 -7.82
C SER A 338 26.97 -3.59 -6.65
N ASN A 339 26.39 -3.49 -5.44
CA ASN A 339 27.13 -3.06 -4.26
C ASN A 339 27.73 -4.24 -3.49
N CYS A 340 28.85 -3.95 -2.83
CA CYS A 340 29.49 -4.88 -1.92
C CYS A 340 29.16 -4.47 -0.48
N PHE A 341 28.47 -5.35 0.23
CA PHE A 341 28.22 -5.22 1.66
C PHE A 341 29.31 -5.94 2.45
N VAL A 342 29.69 -5.37 3.58
CA VAL A 342 30.79 -5.91 4.41
C VAL A 342 30.45 -7.32 4.91
N SER A 343 29.20 -7.51 5.31
CA SER A 343 28.62 -8.79 5.71
C SER A 343 27.60 -9.23 4.67
N SER A 344 27.38 -10.55 4.57
CA SER A 344 26.19 -11.07 3.87
C SER A 344 24.90 -10.84 4.67
N SER A 345 24.99 -10.14 5.80
CA SER A 345 23.97 -10.09 6.83
C SER A 345 22.75 -9.26 6.45
N GLU A 346 22.87 -8.33 5.49
CA GLU A 346 21.71 -7.54 5.02
C GLU A 346 20.56 -8.40 4.50
N ASN A 347 20.85 -9.62 4.04
CA ASN A 347 19.86 -10.57 3.53
C ASN A 347 19.59 -11.77 4.44
N SER A 348 20.45 -12.05 5.44
CA SER A 348 20.23 -13.17 6.38
C SER A 348 19.55 -12.72 7.67
N ASP A 349 19.77 -11.47 8.08
CA ASP A 349 19.34 -11.01 9.40
C ASP A 349 17.99 -10.33 9.32
N TRP A 350 17.05 -10.88 10.08
CA TRP A 350 15.71 -10.35 10.21
C TRP A 350 15.68 -9.30 11.31
N SER A 351 15.65 -8.02 10.91
CA SER A 351 15.42 -6.93 11.86
C SER A 351 13.93 -6.77 12.17
N PHE A 352 13.63 -6.10 13.29
CA PHE A 352 12.26 -5.73 13.64
C PHE A 352 11.59 -4.92 12.51
N GLY A 353 12.31 -4.01 11.86
CA GLY A 353 11.79 -3.22 10.73
C GLY A 353 11.36 -4.09 9.55
N GLN A 354 12.12 -5.13 9.21
CA GLN A 354 11.76 -6.07 8.14
C GLN A 354 10.49 -6.86 8.47
N VAL A 355 10.39 -7.38 9.69
CA VAL A 355 9.20 -8.12 10.13
C VAL A 355 7.98 -7.21 10.17
N ALA A 356 8.12 -5.99 10.70
CA ALA A 356 7.05 -4.99 10.72
C ALA A 356 6.59 -4.61 9.30
N ALA A 357 7.52 -4.45 8.36
CA ALA A 357 7.19 -4.18 6.96
C ALA A 357 6.38 -5.31 6.33
N LEU A 358 6.75 -6.58 6.58
CA LEU A 358 5.98 -7.73 6.10
C LEU A 358 4.61 -7.85 6.78
N LEU A 359 4.49 -7.51 8.06
CA LEU A 359 3.20 -7.49 8.74
C LEU A 359 2.23 -6.47 8.11
N LEU A 360 2.73 -5.34 7.61
CA LEU A 360 1.90 -4.38 6.87
C LEU A 360 1.33 -4.94 5.56
N VAL A 361 2.03 -5.89 4.92
CA VAL A 361 1.53 -6.61 3.73
C VAL A 361 0.36 -7.53 4.04
N LEU A 362 0.19 -7.95 5.29
CA LEU A 362 -0.97 -8.78 5.67
C LEU A 362 -2.29 -8.04 5.48
N VAL A 363 -2.29 -6.70 5.54
CA VAL A 363 -3.50 -5.89 5.33
C VAL A 363 -4.10 -6.13 3.94
N PRO A 364 -3.40 -5.88 2.82
CA PRO A 364 -3.98 -6.17 1.50
C PRO A 364 -4.19 -7.67 1.25
N ILE A 365 -3.39 -8.57 1.83
CA ILE A 365 -3.64 -10.02 1.74
C ILE A 365 -5.00 -10.38 2.36
N TRP A 366 -5.29 -9.85 3.55
CA TRP A 366 -6.55 -10.09 4.23
C TRP A 366 -7.74 -9.57 3.43
N GLN A 367 -7.64 -8.35 2.89
CA GLN A 367 -8.69 -7.78 2.02
C GLN A 367 -8.92 -8.68 0.81
N LEU A 368 -7.85 -9.16 0.18
CA LEU A 368 -7.93 -10.04 -0.99
C LEU A 368 -8.58 -11.38 -0.61
N ALA A 369 -8.25 -11.92 0.56
CA ALA A 369 -8.83 -13.15 1.08
C ALA A 369 -10.33 -13.01 1.36
N VAL A 370 -10.79 -11.88 1.93
CA VAL A 370 -12.22 -11.60 2.13
C VAL A 370 -12.95 -11.53 0.79
N VAL A 371 -12.40 -10.82 -0.18
CA VAL A 371 -12.96 -10.73 -1.54
C VAL A 371 -13.02 -12.10 -2.22
N ALA A 372 -11.95 -12.88 -2.14
CA ALA A 372 -11.89 -14.22 -2.70
C ALA A 372 -12.88 -15.16 -2.00
N ASN A 373 -13.00 -15.09 -0.67
CA ASN A 373 -13.94 -15.88 0.11
C ASN A 373 -15.40 -15.53 -0.23
N ASN A 374 -15.72 -14.25 -0.31
CA ASN A 374 -17.07 -13.80 -0.71
C ASN A 374 -17.41 -14.22 -2.14
N ARG A 375 -16.42 -14.24 -3.04
CA ARG A 375 -16.62 -14.68 -4.42
C ARG A 375 -16.75 -16.19 -4.57
N TRP A 376 -15.99 -16.96 -3.79
CA TRP A 376 -15.91 -18.42 -3.92
C TRP A 376 -16.91 -19.15 -3.02
N PHE A 377 -16.98 -18.79 -1.75
CA PHE A 377 -17.84 -19.41 -0.73
C PHE A 377 -19.10 -18.64 -0.45
N GLY A 378 -19.08 -17.32 -0.66
CA GLY A 378 -20.26 -16.48 -0.65
C GLY A 378 -21.22 -16.76 -1.80
N GLY A 379 -20.99 -17.89 -2.52
CA GLY A 379 -21.97 -18.70 -3.23
C GLY A 379 -23.12 -17.86 -3.69
N THR A 380 -23.03 -17.41 -4.93
CA THR A 380 -24.18 -16.93 -5.67
C THR A 380 -25.37 -17.87 -5.36
N GLN A 381 -26.19 -17.53 -4.35
CA GLN A 381 -27.55 -17.23 -4.69
C GLN A 381 -27.40 -16.02 -5.58
N PRO A 382 -27.41 -16.18 -6.92
CA PRO A 382 -27.97 -15.10 -7.67
C PRO A 382 -29.30 -14.84 -6.95
N ARG A 383 -29.44 -13.67 -6.35
CA ARG A 383 -30.74 -13.01 -6.43
C ARG A 383 -30.96 -12.74 -7.92
N HIS A 384 -31.15 -13.81 -8.71
CA HIS A 384 -32.37 -13.93 -9.45
C HIS A 384 -33.44 -13.61 -8.41
N VAL A 385 -33.73 -12.31 -8.29
CA VAL A 385 -35.12 -11.88 -8.28
C VAL A 385 -35.75 -12.82 -9.28
N LEU A 386 -36.44 -13.83 -8.76
CA LEU A 386 -37.36 -14.64 -9.53
C LEU A 386 -38.27 -13.58 -10.15
N SER A 387 -37.88 -13.14 -11.36
CA SER A 387 -38.81 -12.76 -12.39
C SER A 387 -39.79 -13.90 -12.34
N GLN A 388 -40.93 -13.59 -11.74
CA GLN A 388 -42.07 -14.45 -11.57
C GLN A 388 -42.54 -14.71 -13.00
N HIS A 389 -41.84 -15.59 -13.69
CA HIS A 389 -42.13 -16.00 -15.05
C HIS A 389 -43.33 -16.92 -14.91
N GLY A 390 -44.49 -16.29 -15.11
CA GLY A 390 -45.84 -16.81 -15.26
C GLY A 390 -46.11 -18.27 -14.90
N SER A 391 -47.01 -18.46 -13.94
CA SER A 391 -48.09 -19.42 -14.18
C SER A 391 -49.19 -18.70 -14.97
N ARG A 392 -48.88 -18.40 -16.24
CA ARG A 392 -49.88 -18.00 -17.23
C ARG A 392 -50.28 -19.30 -17.92
N SER A 393 -51.28 -19.96 -17.36
CA SER A 393 -51.97 -21.08 -17.99
C SER A 393 -52.54 -20.59 -19.32
N ASN A 394 -51.84 -20.93 -20.41
CA ASN A 394 -52.43 -20.96 -21.73
C ASN A 394 -53.47 -22.09 -21.75
N LEU A 395 -54.71 -21.76 -21.37
CA LEU A 395 -55.86 -22.55 -21.81
C LEU A 395 -56.16 -22.08 -23.23
N GLY A 396 -55.73 -22.90 -24.21
CA GLY A 396 -56.17 -22.74 -25.58
C GLY A 396 -57.68 -22.92 -25.67
N LEU A 397 -58.36 -21.94 -26.27
CA LEU A 397 -59.72 -22.08 -26.76
C LEU A 397 -59.75 -21.51 -28.17
N THR A 398 -59.44 -22.40 -29.12
CA THR A 398 -60.05 -22.39 -30.44
C THR A 398 -61.55 -22.68 -30.30
N ALA A 399 -62.35 -22.01 -31.11
CA ALA A 399 -63.80 -22.04 -31.19
C ALA A 399 -64.45 -23.44 -31.31
N SER A 400 -65.64 -23.63 -30.71
CA SER A 400 -66.87 -24.11 -31.37
C SER A 400 -68.01 -24.28 -30.35
N PRO A 401 -69.28 -23.92 -30.66
CA PRO A 401 -70.45 -24.18 -29.83
C PRO A 401 -71.20 -25.44 -30.28
N GLU A 402 -71.49 -26.37 -29.36
CA GLU A 402 -72.63 -27.32 -29.33
C GLU A 402 -72.39 -28.30 -28.16
N HIS A 403 -73.19 -28.23 -27.08
CA HIS A 403 -74.41 -29.01 -26.86
C HIS A 403 -74.17 -30.50 -26.55
N LEU A 404 -74.16 -30.90 -25.27
CA LEU A 404 -75.07 -31.90 -24.65
C LEU A 404 -74.67 -32.28 -23.21
N ASP A 405 -75.63 -32.14 -22.30
CA ASP A 405 -76.08 -33.04 -21.21
C ASP A 405 -75.14 -33.94 -20.36
N ARG A 406 -75.24 -33.69 -19.03
CA ARG A 406 -75.43 -34.67 -17.90
C ARG A 406 -74.24 -35.49 -17.35
N PRO A 407 -74.34 -36.11 -16.14
CA PRO A 407 -74.27 -35.44 -14.84
C PRO A 407 -73.31 -36.17 -13.83
N LEU A 408 -73.17 -35.58 -12.63
CA LEU A 408 -72.87 -36.19 -11.32
C LEU A 408 -71.77 -37.27 -11.19
N SER A 409 -70.75 -36.99 -10.37
CA SER A 409 -70.41 -37.84 -9.22
C SER A 409 -69.33 -37.19 -8.33
N ASP A 410 -69.56 -37.31 -7.03
CA ASP A 410 -68.75 -36.88 -5.89
C ASP A 410 -67.42 -37.65 -5.73
N ASP A 411 -66.45 -37.01 -5.08
CA ASP A 411 -65.63 -37.53 -3.95
C ASP A 411 -64.35 -36.69 -3.83
N VAL A 412 -64.23 -35.81 -2.82
CA VAL A 412 -63.65 -36.10 -1.50
C VAL A 412 -62.24 -36.69 -1.56
N SER A 413 -61.23 -35.83 -1.33
CA SER A 413 -60.19 -36.14 -0.33
C SER A 413 -59.33 -34.93 0.02
N SER A 414 -59.32 -34.70 1.32
CA SER A 414 -58.53 -33.77 2.10
C SER A 414 -57.05 -34.17 2.14
N THR A 415 -56.14 -33.20 2.10
CA THR A 415 -54.92 -33.29 2.93
C THR A 415 -54.32 -31.91 3.17
N ALA A 416 -54.58 -31.41 4.39
CA ALA A 416 -53.93 -30.27 4.98
C ALA A 416 -52.49 -30.63 5.37
N SER A 417 -51.53 -29.77 5.03
CA SER A 417 -50.17 -29.78 5.57
C SER A 417 -49.87 -28.40 6.13
N GLN A 418 -49.98 -28.30 7.46
CA GLN A 418 -49.53 -27.19 8.29
C GLN A 418 -48.01 -27.05 8.19
N ILE A 419 -47.53 -25.89 7.73
CA ILE A 419 -46.13 -25.47 7.94
C ILE A 419 -46.12 -24.35 8.97
N ARG A 420 -45.52 -24.64 10.13
CA ARG A 420 -45.27 -23.70 11.23
C ARG A 420 -44.33 -22.57 10.79
N PRO A 421 -44.51 -21.33 11.26
CA PRO A 421 -43.47 -20.32 11.21
C PRO A 421 -42.39 -20.59 12.28
N PRO A 422 -41.09 -20.28 12.01
CA PRO A 422 -40.05 -20.38 13.01
C PRO A 422 -40.11 -19.22 14.01
N SER A 423 -39.97 -19.56 15.29
CA SER A 423 -39.85 -18.63 16.41
C SER A 423 -38.58 -17.77 16.32
N PRO A 424 -38.60 -16.52 16.83
CA PRO A 424 -37.43 -15.65 16.84
C PRO A 424 -36.41 -16.08 17.92
N MET A 425 -35.13 -16.12 17.54
CA MET A 425 -34.02 -16.24 18.50
C MET A 425 -33.82 -14.94 19.31
N PRO A 426 -33.39 -15.03 20.58
CA PRO A 426 -33.14 -13.86 21.41
C PRO A 426 -31.83 -13.17 21.03
N ARG A 427 -31.89 -11.85 20.80
CA ARG A 427 -30.72 -10.97 20.76
C ARG A 427 -30.15 -10.84 22.17
N ALA A 428 -28.97 -11.41 22.39
CA ALA A 428 -28.13 -11.10 23.54
C ALA A 428 -27.54 -9.69 23.35
N ALA A 429 -28.07 -8.71 24.07
CA ALA A 429 -27.45 -7.39 24.22
C ALA A 429 -26.28 -7.53 25.21
N THR A 430 -25.06 -7.55 24.69
CA THR A 430 -23.84 -7.36 25.51
C THR A 430 -23.59 -5.86 25.63
N ALA A 431 -23.96 -5.30 26.78
CA ALA A 431 -23.56 -3.96 27.18
C ALA A 431 -22.05 -3.96 27.47
N TYR A 432 -21.29 -3.24 26.65
CA TYR A 432 -19.89 -2.92 26.96
C TYR A 432 -19.87 -1.84 28.04
N HIS A 433 -19.56 -2.24 29.28
CA HIS A 433 -19.13 -1.35 30.33
C HIS A 433 -17.69 -0.90 30.03
N ALA A 434 -17.51 0.39 29.74
CA ALA A 434 -16.19 1.02 29.71
C ALA A 434 -15.64 1.14 31.14
N PRO A 435 -14.40 0.71 31.43
CA PRO A 435 -13.75 0.97 32.71
C PRO A 435 -13.26 2.43 32.79
N PRO A 436 -13.19 3.02 34.01
CA PRO A 436 -12.78 4.40 34.20
C PRO A 436 -11.29 4.61 33.91
N GLU A 437 -10.99 5.79 33.38
CA GLU A 437 -9.64 6.30 33.09
C GLU A 437 -8.73 6.17 34.32
N GLN A 438 -7.70 5.33 34.22
CA GLN A 438 -6.54 5.38 35.11
C GLN A 438 -5.55 6.42 34.57
N MET A 439 -5.46 7.50 35.32
CA MET A 439 -4.50 8.58 35.18
C MET A 439 -3.07 8.02 35.38
N PHE A 440 -2.34 7.83 34.28
CA PHE A 440 -0.93 7.46 34.33
C PHE A 440 -0.07 8.67 34.72
N ALA A 441 0.65 8.51 35.83
CA ALA A 441 1.72 9.41 36.23
C ALA A 441 2.90 9.36 35.22
N PRO A 442 3.63 10.48 35.02
CA PRO A 442 4.77 10.50 34.12
C PRO A 442 5.93 9.64 34.66
N PRO A 443 6.68 8.96 33.77
CA PRO A 443 7.86 8.21 34.19
C PRO A 443 8.99 9.14 34.67
N PRO A 444 9.83 8.71 35.64
CA PRO A 444 10.96 9.49 36.12
C PRO A 444 12.02 9.64 35.02
N ALA A 445 12.60 10.84 34.95
CA ALA A 445 13.68 11.20 34.03
C ALA A 445 14.87 10.23 34.18
N ALA A 446 15.11 9.44 33.14
CA ALA A 446 16.33 8.65 33.02
C ALA A 446 17.52 9.58 32.83
N GLY A 447 18.53 9.40 33.68
CA GLY A 447 19.69 10.26 33.83
C GLY A 447 20.50 10.46 32.55
N ALA A 448 20.92 11.71 32.37
CA ALA A 448 21.98 12.10 31.47
C ALA A 448 23.27 11.33 31.82
N THR A 449 23.67 10.43 30.93
CA THR A 449 25.00 9.83 30.96
C THR A 449 25.96 10.87 30.39
N THR A 450 26.66 11.55 31.29
CA THR A 450 27.74 12.49 31.00
C THR A 450 28.87 11.77 30.27
N ALA A 451 28.91 11.86 28.94
CA ALA A 451 30.08 11.50 28.17
C ALA A 451 31.14 12.60 28.37
N LEU A 452 32.11 12.31 29.24
CA LEU A 452 33.34 13.08 29.43
C LEU A 452 34.17 13.04 28.14
N PHE A 453 34.00 14.05 27.28
CA PHE A 453 34.98 14.38 26.24
C PHE A 453 36.15 15.12 26.89
N LEU A 454 37.24 14.40 27.17
CA LEU A 454 38.54 15.00 27.44
C LEU A 454 39.12 15.55 26.13
N SER A 455 38.89 16.85 25.91
CA SER A 455 39.58 17.63 24.88
C SER A 455 41.00 17.94 25.37
N ALA A 456 41.99 17.14 24.95
CA ALA A 456 43.39 17.49 25.09
C ALA A 456 43.78 18.50 24.00
N SER A 457 43.58 19.79 24.29
CA SER A 457 44.08 20.90 23.48
C SER A 457 45.58 21.09 23.75
N ASN A 458 46.42 20.58 22.86
CA ASN A 458 47.87 20.78 22.90
C ASN A 458 48.21 22.05 22.11
N THR A 459 48.22 23.19 22.79
CA THR A 459 48.57 24.50 22.19
C THR A 459 50.08 24.67 22.17
N THR A 460 50.72 24.39 21.03
CA THR A 460 52.13 24.68 20.83
C THR A 460 52.30 26.17 20.45
N LEU A 461 52.69 26.98 21.43
CA LEU A 461 53.13 28.37 21.25
C LEU A 461 54.42 28.39 20.42
N ARG A 462 54.33 28.94 19.20
CA ARG A 462 55.47 29.23 18.33
C ARG A 462 55.91 30.67 18.55
N ASN A 463 56.90 30.86 19.42
CA ASN A 463 57.69 32.09 19.48
C ASN A 463 58.54 32.22 18.22
N ARG A 464 58.44 33.36 17.53
CA ARG A 464 59.52 33.88 16.68
C ARG A 464 59.64 35.39 16.89
N SER A 465 60.78 35.73 17.48
CA SER A 465 61.57 36.95 17.25
C SER A 465 61.88 37.16 15.77
#